data_AF-A0A7W1LPF2-F1
#
_entry.id   AF-A0A7W1LPF2-F1
#
_cell.length_a   1.000
_cell.length_b   1.000
_cell.length_c   1.000
_cell.angle_alpha   90.00
_cell.angle_beta   90.00
_cell.angle_gamma   90.00
#
_symmetry.space_group_name_H-M   'P 1'
#
loop_
_entity.id
_entity.type
_entity.pdbx_description
1 polymer ?
#
loop_
_entity_poly.entity_id
_entity_poly.type
_entity_poly.pdbx_seq_one_letter_code
_entity_poly.pdbx_strand_id
1 'polypeptide(L)' 'MKLILSRKGFDSAAGGCPSPILEDGSMLSLPIPDRTSPIRYRDITLRGHE' A
#
# COMPACT_ATOMS: atom_id res chain seq x y z
N MET A 1 13.35 -5.01 -23.14
CA MET A 1 13.32 -4.63 -21.71
C MET A 1 11.87 -4.66 -21.23
N LYS A 2 11.56 -5.32 -20.11
CA LYS A 2 10.22 -5.31 -19.52
C LYS A 2 10.28 -4.47 -18.24
N LEU A 3 9.66 -3.29 -18.27
CA LEU A 3 9.48 -2.44 -17.09
C LEU A 3 8.17 -2.82 -16.42
N ILE A 4 8.22 -3.32 -15.18
CA ILE A 4 7.03 -3.62 -14.39
C ILE A 4 6.84 -2.48 -13.39
N LEU A 5 5.73 -1.76 -13.54
CA LEU A 5 5.35 -0.67 -12.65
C LEU A 5 4.37 -1.19 -11.59
N SER A 6 4.57 -0.77 -10.35
CA SER A 6 3.54 -0.94 -9.33
C SER A 6 2.33 -0.07 -9.70
N ARG A 7 1.13 -0.64 -9.67
CA ARG A 7 -0.11 0.16 -9.85
C ARG A 7 -0.37 1.09 -8.66
N LYS A 8 0.19 0.76 -7.49
CA LYS A 8 -0.05 1.50 -6.26
C LYS A 8 0.51 2.92 -6.36
N GLY A 9 -0.37 3.91 -6.20
CA GLY A 9 0.00 5.32 -6.22
C GLY A 9 0.42 5.87 -7.58
N PHE A 10 0.33 5.08 -8.66
CA PHE A 10 0.63 5.52 -10.02
C PHE A 10 -0.65 5.81 -10.82
N ASP A 11 -1.69 5.00 -10.65
CA ASP A 11 -2.99 5.19 -11.30
C ASP A 11 -4.10 5.55 -10.29
N SER A 12 -5.16 6.21 -10.78
CA SER A 12 -6.29 6.68 -9.98
C SER A 12 -7.21 5.59 -9.46
N ALA A 13 -7.13 4.38 -10.01
CA ALA A 13 -7.97 3.23 -9.64
C ALA A 13 -7.35 2.36 -8.54
N ALA A 14 -6.03 2.40 -8.34
CA ALA A 14 -5.29 1.56 -7.39
C ALA A 14 -4.85 2.32 -6.12
N GLY A 15 -5.82 2.94 -5.43
CA GLY A 15 -5.65 3.50 -4.09
C GLY A 15 -5.21 4.96 -4.02
N GLY A 16 -4.94 5.61 -5.16
CA GLY A 16 -4.81 7.07 -5.27
C GLY A 16 -3.61 7.71 -4.56
N CYS A 17 -2.86 6.95 -3.75
CA CYS A 17 -1.68 7.44 -3.04
C CYS A 17 -0.57 6.37 -2.92
N PRO A 18 0.71 6.80 -2.84
CA PRO A 18 1.82 5.90 -2.56
C PRO A 18 1.74 5.32 -1.13
N SER A 19 2.59 4.33 -0.83
CA SER A 19 2.80 3.91 0.56
C SER A 19 3.45 5.05 1.34
N PRO A 20 2.97 5.41 2.54
CA PRO A 20 3.61 6.46 3.32
C PRO A 20 4.96 5.99 3.89
N ILE A 21 5.89 6.94 3.92
CA ILE A 21 7.11 6.87 4.74
C ILE A 21 6.82 7.80 5.93
N LEU A 22 6.89 7.24 7.14
CA LEU A 22 6.63 7.98 8.38
C LEU A 22 7.83 8.88 8.72
N GLU A 23 7.64 9.79 9.68
CA GLU A 23 8.67 10.77 10.07
C GLU A 23 9.97 10.12 10.58
N ASP A 24 9.88 8.92 11.16
CA ASP A 24 11.02 8.13 11.64
C ASP A 24 11.72 7.32 10.52
N GLY A 25 11.26 7.46 9.27
CA GLY A 25 11.75 6.69 8.12
C GLY A 25 11.14 5.29 7.98
N SER A 26 10.23 4.88 8.88
CA SER A 26 9.52 3.62 8.75
C SER A 26 8.60 3.64 7.53
N MET A 27 8.62 2.57 6.73
CA MET A 27 7.70 2.42 5.60
C MET A 27 6.45 1.63 6.03
N LEU A 28 5.27 2.10 5.62
CA LEU A 28 4.02 1.37 5.80
C LEU A 28 3.42 1.00 4.43
N SER A 29 3.40 -0.30 4.13
CA SER A 29 2.84 -0.76 2.86
C SER A 29 1.32 -0.81 2.92
N LEU A 30 0.65 0.02 2.11
CA LEU A 30 -0.81 -0.12 1.93
C LEU A 30 -1.09 -1.18 0.85
N PRO A 31 -2.11 -2.04 1.01
CA PRO A 31 -2.53 -2.98 -0.02
C PRO A 31 -3.14 -2.23 -1.21
N ILE A 32 -3.14 -2.87 -2.38
CA ILE A 32 -3.94 -2.39 -3.52
C ILE A 32 -5.42 -2.60 -3.14
N PRO A 33 -6.28 -1.57 -3.17
CA PRO A 33 -7.69 -1.76 -2.90
C PRO A 33 -8.31 -2.71 -3.92
N ASP A 34 -8.83 -3.82 -3.42
CA ASP A 34 -9.56 -4.84 -4.17
C ASP A 34 -10.71 -5.34 -3.27
N ARG A 35 -11.93 -5.41 -3.81
CA ARG A 35 -13.12 -5.85 -3.09
C ARG A 35 -13.02 -7.33 -2.67
N THR A 36 -12.17 -8.10 -3.33
CA THR A 36 -11.93 -9.51 -3.05
C THR A 36 -10.69 -9.75 -2.17
N SER A 37 -9.96 -8.69 -1.81
CA SER A 37 -8.79 -8.81 -0.94
C SER A 37 -9.17 -9.39 0.43
N PRO A 38 -8.43 -10.40 0.92
CA PRO A 38 -8.64 -10.92 2.28
C PRO A 38 -8.12 -9.97 3.37
N ILE A 39 -7.28 -8.99 3.01
CA ILE A 39 -6.68 -8.01 3.93
C ILE A 39 -7.42 -6.67 3.79
N ARG A 40 -7.89 -6.11 4.90
CA ARG A 40 -8.56 -4.80 4.95
C ARG A 40 -7.61 -3.73 5.48
N TYR A 41 -7.93 -2.47 5.22
CA TYR A 41 -7.10 -1.35 5.70
C TYR A 41 -6.98 -1.28 7.22
N ARG A 42 -8.02 -1.68 7.96
CA ARG A 42 -7.97 -1.73 9.43
C ARG A 42 -7.02 -2.82 9.97
N ASP A 43 -6.68 -3.81 9.14
CA ASP A 43 -5.82 -4.92 9.53
C ASP A 43 -4.34 -4.57 9.31
N ILE A 44 -4.05 -3.34 8.82
CA ILE A 44 -2.69 -2.85 8.62
C ILE A 44 -2.10 -2.44 9.96
N THR A 45 -0.98 -3.06 10.31
CA THR A 45 -0.18 -2.73 11.48
C THR A 45 1.18 -2.17 11.07
N LEU A 46 1.71 -1.24 11.86
CA LEU A 46 3.07 -0.77 11.69
C LEU A 46 4.02 -1.81 12.28
N ARG A 47 4.84 -2.44 11.43
CA ARG A 47 5.84 -3.46 11.83
C ARG A 47 5.26 -4.67 12.59
N GLY A 48 3.97 -4.99 12.41
CA GLY A 48 3.34 -6.12 13.09
C GLY A 48 3.00 -5.88 14.56
N HIS A 49 3.10 -4.65 15.05
CA HIS A 49 2.62 -4.29 16.38
C HIS A 49 1.10 -4.06 16.33
N GLU A 50 0.34 -4.90 17.05
CA GLU A 50 -1.09 -4.72 17.32
C GLU A 50 -1.37 -3.65 18.38
#